data_AF-A0A935RGV3-F1
#
_entry.id   AF-A0A935RGV3-F1
#
_cell.length_a   1.000
_cell.length_b   1.000
_cell.length_c   1.000
_cell.angle_alpha   90.00
_cell.angle_beta   90.00
_cell.angle_gamma   90.00
#
_symmetry.space_group_name_H-M   'P 1'
#
loop_
_entity.id
_entity.type
_entity.pdbx_description
1 polymer ?
#
loop_
_entity_poly.entity_id
_entity_poly.type
_entity_poly.pdbx_seq_one_letter_code
_entity_poly.pdbx_strand_id
1 'polypeptide(L)'
;MSTITFDTLKFADTLKQAGVPDKQAEAEARAVAAAIGEVDVATRRDIDDLRRDLQAMELRLTVKLGTFMAMSIGLVAAVIKLL
;
A
#
# COMPACT_ATOMS: atom_id res chain seq x y z
N MET A 1 6.96 -8.65 -6.26
CA MET A 1 7.04 -9.42 -5.00
C MET A 1 8.07 -8.76 -4.09
N SER A 2 7.62 -8.12 -3.01
CA SER A 2 8.54 -7.69 -1.95
C SER A 2 8.96 -8.94 -1.19
N THR A 3 10.22 -9.33 -1.31
CA THR A 3 10.75 -10.44 -0.52
C THR A 3 10.82 -10.00 0.94
N ILE A 4 9.97 -10.56 1.80
CA ILE A 4 10.14 -10.44 3.24
C ILE A 4 11.41 -11.20 3.60
N THR A 5 12.46 -10.49 4.02
CA THR A 5 13.72 -11.12 4.45
C THR A 5 13.52 -11.74 5.83
N PHE A 6 13.15 -13.02 5.87
CA PHE A 6 13.08 -13.82 7.09
C PHE A 6 14.38 -14.60 7.29
N ASP A 7 15.13 -14.25 8.35
CA ASP A 7 16.37 -14.93 8.70
C ASP A 7 16.06 -16.24 9.44
N THR A 8 15.95 -17.31 8.65
CA THR A 8 15.62 -18.66 9.14
C THR A 8 16.67 -19.17 10.13
N LEU A 9 17.95 -18.82 9.95
CA LEU A 9 19.04 -19.28 10.82
C LEU A 9 18.96 -18.58 12.17
N LYS A 10 18.88 -17.25 12.18
CA LYS A 10 18.75 -16.47 13.41
C LYS A 10 17.51 -16.87 14.21
N PHE A 11 16.40 -17.18 13.54
CA PHE A 11 15.19 -17.66 14.20
C PHE A 11 15.40 -19.04 14.84
N ALA A 12 15.97 -20.00 14.12
CA ALA A 12 16.29 -21.32 14.68
C ALA A 12 17.26 -21.22 15.86
N ASP A 13 18.31 -20.39 15.77
CA ASP A 13 19.27 -20.17 16.85
C ASP A 13 18.61 -19.56 18.09
N THR A 14 17.64 -18.65 17.90
CA THR A 14 16.85 -18.08 18.99
C THR A 14 16.03 -19.15 19.71
N LEU A 15 15.38 -20.05 18.96
CA LEU A 15 14.63 -21.17 19.53
C LEU A 15 15.55 -22.15 20.29
N LYS A 16 16.72 -22.46 19.73
CA LYS A 16 17.74 -23.30 20.39
C LYS A 16 18.20 -22.69 21.71
N GLN A 17 18.46 -21.39 21.74
CA GLN A 17 18.82 -20.65 22.97
C GLN A 17 17.69 -20.66 24.02
N ALA A 18 16.44 -20.71 23.57
CA ALA A 18 15.27 -20.83 24.44
C ALA A 18 15.02 -22.28 24.94
N GLY A 19 15.86 -23.24 24.55
CA GLY A 19 15.76 -24.64 24.96
C GLY A 19 14.95 -25.54 24.02
N VAL A 20 14.56 -25.04 22.84
CA VAL A 20 13.92 -25.88 21.82
C VAL A 20 14.97 -26.82 21.22
N PRO A 21 14.68 -28.14 21.11
CA PRO A 21 15.58 -29.09 20.48
C PRO A 21 15.96 -28.70 19.05
N ASP A 22 17.21 -28.97 18.68
CA ASP A 22 17.84 -28.55 17.43
C ASP A 22 16.97 -28.84 16.18
N LYS A 23 16.45 -30.07 16.08
CA LYS A 23 15.59 -30.51 14.97
C LYS A 23 14.22 -29.83 14.95
N GLN A 24 13.66 -29.48 16.12
CA GLN A 24 12.38 -28.78 16.21
C GLN A 24 12.56 -27.31 15.83
N ALA A 25 13.60 -26.66 16.35
CA ALA A 25 13.93 -25.28 16.02
C ALA A 25 14.11 -25.07 14.51
N GLU A 26 14.81 -25.99 13.83
CA GLU A 26 14.98 -25.93 12.38
C GLU A 26 13.69 -26.23 11.61
N ALA A 27 12.86 -27.15 12.09
CA ALA A 27 11.57 -27.46 11.47
C ALA A 27 10.60 -26.27 11.57
N GLU A 28 10.51 -25.64 12.75
CA GLU A 28 9.71 -24.44 12.98
C GLU A 28 10.19 -23.28 12.11
N ALA A 29 11.51 -23.04 12.07
CA ALA A 29 12.09 -21.99 11.25
C ALA A 29 11.72 -22.14 9.76
N ARG A 30 11.81 -23.38 9.23
CA ARG A 30 11.44 -23.67 7.85
C ARG A 30 9.93 -23.52 7.60
N ALA A 31 9.09 -23.97 8.53
CA ALA A 31 7.64 -23.85 8.41
C ALA A 31 7.20 -22.37 8.39
N VAL A 32 7.79 -21.55 9.26
CA VAL A 32 7.52 -20.10 9.30
C VAL A 32 8.05 -19.40 8.05
N ALA A 33 9.25 -19.76 7.59
CA ALA A 33 9.80 -19.21 6.35
C ALA A 33 8.93 -19.52 5.12
N ALA A 34 8.41 -20.75 5.04
CA ALA A 34 7.50 -21.16 3.98
C ALA A 34 6.18 -20.37 4.05
N ALA A 35 5.56 -20.28 5.25
CA ALA A 35 4.32 -19.55 5.45
C ALA A 35 4.45 -18.06 5.09
N ILE A 36 5.57 -17.41 5.46
CA ILE A 36 5.85 -16.01 5.12
C ILE A 36 6.08 -15.85 3.61
N GLY A 37 6.75 -16.81 2.97
CA GLY A 37 7.01 -16.80 1.52
C GLY A 37 5.75 -16.93 0.66
N GLU A 38 4.67 -17.50 1.21
CA GLU A 38 3.37 -17.63 0.53
C GLU A 38 2.47 -16.39 0.67
N VAL A 39 2.81 -15.43 1.53
CA VAL A 39 2.00 -14.21 1.69
C VAL A 39 2.39 -13.17 0.63
N ASP A 40 1.45 -12.87 -0.25
CA ASP A 40 1.57 -11.72 -1.15
C ASP A 40 1.15 -10.44 -0.42
N VAL A 41 2.13 -9.62 -0.03
CA VAL A 41 1.92 -8.32 0.61
C VAL A 41 2.22 -7.18 -0.34
N ALA A 42 1.37 -6.15 -0.32
CA ALA A 42 1.63 -4.91 -1.03
C ALA A 42 2.99 -4.33 -0.63
N THR A 43 3.81 -4.04 -1.62
CA THR A 43 5.14 -3.47 -1.42
C THR A 43 5.02 -1.98 -1.07
N ARG A 44 6.09 -1.39 -0.51
CA ARG A 44 6.13 0.07 -0.31
C ARG A 44 5.92 0.83 -1.63
N ARG A 45 6.44 0.30 -2.74
CA ARG A 45 6.24 0.88 -4.06
C ARG A 45 4.77 0.88 -4.46
N ASP A 46 4.06 -0.24 -4.23
CA ASP A 46 2.63 -0.35 -4.56
C ASP A 46 1.80 0.69 -3.77
N ILE A 47 2.17 0.91 -2.50
CA ILE A 47 1.53 1.94 -1.65
C ILE A 47 1.85 3.35 -2.15
N ASP A 48 3.10 3.61 -2.52
CA ASP A 48 3.52 4.93 -3.04
C ASP A 48 2.87 5.25 -4.39
N ASP A 49 2.73 4.24 -5.26
CA ASP A 49 2.03 4.38 -6.54
C ASP A 49 0.54 4.65 -6.32
N LEU A 50 -0.11 3.91 -5.41
CA LEU A 50 -1.51 4.17 -5.05
C LEU A 50 -1.71 5.59 -4.48
N ARG A 51 -0.78 6.07 -3.64
CA ARG A 51 -0.83 7.44 -3.10
C ARG A 51 -0.75 8.49 -4.20
N ARG A 52 0.12 8.28 -5.20
CA ARG A 52 0.25 9.19 -6.35
C ARG A 52 -1.02 9.21 -7.19
N ASP A 53 -1.62 8.04 -7.44
CA ASP A 53 -2.87 7.94 -8.18
C ASP A 53 -4.03 8.65 -7.46
N LEU A 54 -4.10 8.51 -6.13
CA LEU A 54 -5.09 9.22 -5.33
C LEU A 54 -4.89 10.74 -5.38
N GLN A 55 -3.66 11.24 -5.24
CA GLN A 55 -3.35 12.67 -5.36
C GLN A 55 -3.69 13.22 -6.75
N ALA A 56 -3.38 12.46 -7.81
CA ALA A 56 -3.72 12.84 -9.17
C ALA A 56 -5.24 12.89 -9.38
N MET A 57 -5.99 11.96 -8.79
CA MET A 57 -7.44 11.94 -8.86
C MET A 57 -8.06 13.11 -8.08
N GLU A 58 -7.57 13.40 -6.88
CA GLU A 58 -8.01 14.55 -6.07
C GLU A 58 -7.82 15.87 -6.83
N LEU A 59 -6.64 16.07 -7.44
CA LEU A 59 -6.36 17.24 -8.24
C LEU A 59 -7.31 17.35 -9.44
N ARG A 60 -7.50 16.25 -10.19
CA ARG A 60 -8.40 16.21 -11.35
C ARG A 60 -9.83 16.53 -10.97
N LEU A 61 -10.32 16.00 -9.86
CA LEU A 61 -11.66 16.30 -9.35
C LEU A 61 -11.78 17.76 -8.94
N THR A 62 -10.80 18.28 -8.20
CA THR A 62 -10.77 19.70 -7.79
C THR A 62 -10.82 20.63 -8.99
N VAL A 63 -10.00 20.39 -10.02
CA VAL A 63 -9.98 21.20 -11.24
C VAL A 63 -11.29 21.08 -12.02
N LYS A 64 -11.83 19.87 -12.19
CA LYS A 64 -13.12 19.67 -12.87
C LYS A 64 -14.25 20.41 -12.15
N LEU A 65 -14.35 20.27 -10.83
CA LEU A 65 -15.37 20.95 -10.03
C LEU A 65 -15.20 22.48 -10.12
N GLY A 66 -13.98 22.99 -10.02
CA GLY A 66 -13.70 24.42 -10.21
C GLY A 66 -14.12 24.94 -11.59
N THR A 67 -13.86 24.16 -12.63
CA THR A 67 -14.24 24.50 -14.01
C THR A 67 -15.75 24.50 -14.19
N PHE A 68 -16.46 23.50 -13.66
CA PHE A 68 -17.93 23.47 -13.68
C PHE A 68 -18.57 24.62 -12.91
N MET A 69 -18.03 24.98 -11.74
CA MET A 69 -18.49 26.13 -10.96
C MET A 69 -18.28 27.45 -11.71
N ALA A 70 -17.10 27.65 -12.32
CA ALA A 70 -16.83 28.84 -13.11
C ALA A 70 -17.76 28.94 -14.32
N MET A 71 -18.01 27.83 -15.02
CA MET A 71 -18.93 27.79 -16.16
C MET A 71 -20.38 28.08 -15.73
N SER A 72 -20.85 27.49 -14.62
CA SER A 72 -22.22 27.71 -14.16
C SER A 72 -22.43 29.16 -13.70
N ILE A 73 -21.48 29.73 -12.96
CA ILE A 73 -21.52 31.15 -12.56
C ILE A 73 -21.51 32.05 -13.80
N GLY A 74 -20.65 31.77 -14.78
CA GLY A 74 -20.58 32.52 -16.03
C GLY A 74 -21.88 32.47 -16.84
N LEU A 75 -22.50 31.29 -16.93
CA LEU A 75 -23.79 31.10 -17.60
C LEU A 75 -24.89 31.92 -16.91
N VAL A 76 -24.98 31.84 -15.57
CA VAL A 76 -25.98 32.60 -14.79
C VAL A 76 -25.79 34.11 -14.97
N ALA A 77 -24.55 34.61 -14.91
CA ALA A 77 -24.27 36.03 -15.10
C ALA A 77 -24.65 36.52 -16.51
N ALA A 78 -24.41 35.70 -17.54
CA ALA A 78 -24.80 36.03 -18.91
C ALA A 78 -26.34 36.10 -19.08
N VAL A 79 -27.08 35.18 -18.46
CA VAL A 79 -28.55 35.20 -18.46
C VAL A 79 -29.09 36.44 -17.76
N ILE A 80 -28.56 36.80 -16.59
CA ILE A 80 -28.98 38.01 -15.85
C ILE A 80 -28.76 39.27 -16.69
N LYS A 81 -27.70 39.35 -17.48
CA LYS A 81 -27.39 40.52 -18.31
C LYS A 81 -28.30 40.64 -19.56
N LEU A 82 -28.93 39.55 -19.98
CA LEU A 82 -29.81 39.49 -21.16
C LEU A 82 -31.29 39.75 -20.83
N LEU A 83 -31.68 39.63 -19.56
CA LEU A 83 -33.00 40.01 -19.04
C LEU A 83 -33.04 41.50 -18.70
#